data_AF-A0A1I5PJX9-F1
#
_entry.id   AF-A0A1I5PJX9-F1
#
_cell.length_a   1.000
_cell.length_b   1.000
_cell.length_c   1.000
_cell.angle_alpha   90.00
_cell.angle_beta   90.00
_cell.angle_gamma   90.00
#
_symmetry.space_group_name_H-M   'P 1'
#
loop_
_entity.id
_entity.type
_entity.pdbx_description
1 polymer ?
#
loop_
_entity_poly.entity_id
_entity_poly.type
_entity_poly.pdbx_seq_one_letter_code
_entity_poly.pdbx_strand_id
1 'polypeptide(L)'
;MKKNAVLLLLSLMFMAFSLIDDAISRIGSTMEEMKTEVLNNVDRSEFSIWASNNVKTVCTKIPAGQQAPAVKAALQAIRIFVESDEFKKAYESNLRSRWAIDEKRNVSPERKQEIQRQLENYNAEMMNMMIPMEISANESIIKTYVESPPEAQKMLLPMIPGQNLEKAKEKLEQLKKVNSMLKTNFAQAKKDYIAFKVEQTIDMEEVQAKSDNAHNQAEFEKHMQYKTLIISQLKDFLNDSENIDFSAQTKMNQYHRKEFVNPAYESKPGEWKFYFRCGKEPVTAAREFCQAWLKDLER
;
A
#
# COMPACT_ATOMS: atom_id res chain seq x y z
N MET A 1 -25.86 30.78 -30.83
CA MET A 1 -24.65 31.27 -30.13
C MET A 1 -23.99 30.29 -29.14
N LYS A 2 -24.66 29.28 -28.58
CA LYS A 2 -24.03 28.34 -27.60
C LYS A 2 -23.16 27.20 -28.20
N LYS A 3 -23.31 26.85 -29.48
CA LYS A 3 -22.54 25.77 -30.13
C LYS A 3 -21.09 26.16 -30.47
N ASN A 4 -20.80 27.45 -30.67
CA ASN A 4 -19.45 27.92 -31.06
C ASN A 4 -18.51 28.08 -29.86
N ALA A 5 -19.04 28.33 -28.65
CA ALA A 5 -18.26 28.38 -27.42
C ALA A 5 -17.77 27.00 -26.96
N VAL A 6 -18.56 25.95 -27.21
CA VAL A 6 -18.19 24.56 -26.89
C VAL A 6 -17.07 24.04 -27.81
N LEU A 7 -17.09 24.41 -29.10
CA LEU A 7 -16.03 24.08 -30.07
C LEU A 7 -14.71 24.82 -29.80
N LEU A 8 -14.76 26.07 -29.32
CA LEU A 8 -13.58 26.85 -28.90
C LEU A 8 -12.98 26.32 -27.59
N LEU A 9 -13.81 25.89 -26.63
CA LEU A 9 -13.34 25.25 -25.40
C LEU A 9 -12.73 23.86 -25.67
N LEU A 10 -13.32 23.08 -26.58
CA LEU A 10 -12.76 21.81 -27.03
C LEU A 10 -11.44 22.03 -27.79
N SER A 11 -11.34 23.01 -28.69
CA SER A 11 -10.08 23.28 -29.41
C SER A 11 -8.99 23.88 -28.52
N LEU A 12 -9.34 24.68 -27.51
CA LEU A 12 -8.41 25.15 -26.47
C LEU A 12 -7.97 24.00 -25.55
N MET A 13 -8.87 23.06 -25.22
CA MET A 13 -8.49 21.83 -24.53
C MET A 13 -7.55 20.99 -25.38
N PHE A 14 -7.86 20.75 -26.67
CA PHE A 14 -6.98 19.99 -27.58
C PHE A 14 -5.62 20.68 -27.78
N MET A 15 -5.55 22.02 -27.85
CA MET A 15 -4.28 22.75 -27.91
C MET A 15 -3.51 22.69 -26.58
N ALA A 16 -4.19 22.74 -25.43
CA ALA A 16 -3.57 22.53 -24.13
C ALA A 16 -3.02 21.10 -24.01
N PHE A 17 -3.75 20.09 -24.49
CA PHE A 17 -3.30 18.70 -24.54
C PHE A 17 -2.11 18.52 -25.50
N SER A 18 -2.11 19.13 -26.69
CA SER A 18 -0.96 19.05 -27.60
C SER A 18 0.27 19.78 -27.07
N LEU A 19 0.10 20.88 -26.33
CA LEU A 19 1.19 21.58 -25.65
C LEU A 19 1.73 20.80 -24.46
N ILE A 20 0.86 20.02 -23.79
CA ILE A 20 1.24 19.13 -22.70
C ILE A 20 2.00 17.92 -23.24
N ASP A 21 1.55 17.27 -24.30
CA ASP A 21 2.28 16.15 -24.93
C ASP A 21 3.63 16.63 -25.50
N ASP A 22 3.65 17.81 -26.12
CA ASP A 22 4.90 18.47 -26.54
C ASP A 22 5.78 18.81 -25.33
N ALA A 23 5.23 19.26 -24.20
CA ALA A 23 6.02 19.53 -22.98
C ALA A 23 6.58 18.26 -22.33
N ILE A 24 5.79 17.19 -22.24
CA ILE A 24 6.20 15.91 -21.67
C ILE A 24 7.26 15.25 -22.56
N SER A 25 7.08 15.31 -23.88
CA SER A 25 8.10 14.83 -24.83
C SER A 25 9.36 15.70 -24.82
N ARG A 26 9.25 17.03 -24.62
CA ARG A 26 10.39 17.94 -24.43
C ARG A 26 11.20 17.68 -23.18
N ILE A 27 10.64 17.07 -22.14
CA ILE A 27 11.41 16.58 -20.99
C ILE A 27 11.86 15.13 -21.16
N GLY A 28 11.63 14.50 -22.32
CA GLY A 28 12.09 13.17 -22.65
C GLY A 28 11.24 12.03 -22.09
N SER A 29 9.93 12.26 -21.90
CA SER A 29 8.97 11.28 -21.40
C SER A 29 7.75 11.20 -22.33
N THR A 30 6.88 10.22 -22.10
CA THR A 30 5.53 10.14 -22.66
C THR A 30 4.46 10.40 -21.60
N MET A 31 3.22 10.70 -22.03
CA MET A 31 2.07 10.84 -21.13
C MET A 31 1.83 9.56 -20.33
N GLU A 32 1.93 8.39 -20.96
CA GLU A 32 1.71 7.09 -20.30
C GLU A 32 2.82 6.76 -19.28
N GLU A 33 4.07 7.06 -19.59
CA GLU A 33 5.16 6.95 -18.61
C GLU A 33 4.95 7.91 -17.44
N MET A 34 4.54 9.15 -17.69
CA MET A 34 4.23 10.12 -16.63
C MET A 34 3.09 9.62 -15.73
N LYS A 35 1.98 9.16 -16.30
CA LYS A 35 0.84 8.63 -15.54
C LYS A 35 1.25 7.44 -14.68
N THR A 36 2.01 6.51 -15.26
CA THR A 36 2.54 5.33 -14.56
C THR A 36 3.43 5.74 -13.40
N GLU A 37 4.34 6.69 -13.62
CA GLU A 37 5.24 7.18 -12.58
C GLU A 37 4.51 7.96 -11.48
N VAL A 38 3.49 8.76 -11.82
CA VAL A 38 2.66 9.44 -10.83
C VAL A 38 1.91 8.44 -9.97
N LEU A 39 1.28 7.42 -10.56
CA LEU A 39 0.61 6.36 -9.83
C LEU A 39 1.58 5.60 -8.90
N ASN A 40 2.77 5.29 -9.38
CA ASN A 40 3.79 4.60 -8.59
C ASN A 40 4.38 5.46 -7.46
N ASN A 41 4.47 6.78 -7.63
CA ASN A 41 5.10 7.67 -6.66
C ASN A 41 4.14 8.14 -5.56
N VAL A 42 2.87 8.43 -5.87
CA VAL A 42 1.87 8.75 -4.85
C VAL A 42 1.74 7.62 -3.81
N ASP A 43 2.06 6.42 -4.25
CA ASP A 43 1.87 5.20 -3.51
C ASP A 43 3.08 4.77 -2.66
N ARG A 44 4.25 5.37 -2.88
CA ARG A 44 5.45 5.09 -2.09
C ARG A 44 5.47 5.92 -0.80
N SER A 45 6.04 5.33 0.25
CA SER A 45 6.33 6.05 1.50
C SER A 45 7.41 7.12 1.33
N GLU A 46 8.25 7.01 0.29
CA GLU A 46 9.30 7.95 -0.05
C GLU A 46 9.16 8.37 -1.52
N PHE A 47 9.14 9.68 -1.76
CA PHE A 47 9.12 10.25 -3.10
C PHE A 47 10.43 9.89 -3.82
N SER A 48 10.34 9.11 -4.91
CA SER A 48 11.50 8.71 -5.69
C SER A 48 11.47 9.44 -7.02
N ILE A 49 12.48 10.27 -7.27
CA ILE A 49 12.68 10.85 -8.60
C ILE A 49 13.25 9.75 -9.51
N TRP A 50 12.37 8.91 -10.06
CA TRP A 50 12.74 8.10 -11.22
C TRP A 50 12.71 8.98 -12.47
N ALA A 51 13.71 9.86 -12.59
CA ALA A 51 14.02 10.45 -13.87
C ALA A 51 14.75 9.37 -14.68
N SER A 52 14.08 8.85 -15.72
CA SER A 52 14.70 7.95 -16.68
C SER A 52 16.01 8.58 -17.19
N ASN A 53 16.96 7.76 -17.64
CA ASN A 53 18.22 8.27 -18.21
C ASN A 53 17.96 9.26 -19.37
N ASN A 54 16.83 9.10 -20.06
CA ASN A 54 16.39 10.02 -21.08
C ASN A 54 15.99 11.38 -20.49
N VAL A 55 15.15 11.42 -19.46
CA VAL A 55 14.77 12.68 -18.77
C VAL A 55 16.00 13.42 -18.24
N LYS A 56 16.93 12.70 -17.59
CA LYS A 56 18.19 13.27 -17.11
C LYS A 56 19.03 13.88 -18.23
N THR A 57 19.04 13.25 -19.40
CA THR A 57 19.81 13.71 -20.57
C THR A 57 19.13 14.89 -21.26
N VAL A 58 17.81 14.83 -21.44
CA VAL A 58 17.04 15.82 -22.20
C VAL A 58 16.92 17.12 -21.42
N CYS A 59 16.70 17.10 -20.09
CA CYS A 59 16.62 18.33 -19.30
C CYS A 59 17.88 19.19 -19.40
N THR A 60 19.06 18.59 -19.58
CA THR A 60 20.33 19.32 -19.76
C THR A 60 20.51 19.91 -21.16
N LYS A 61 19.66 19.51 -22.13
CA LYS A 61 19.69 19.94 -23.54
C LYS A 61 18.60 20.97 -23.87
N ILE A 62 17.63 21.20 -22.98
CA ILE A 62 16.62 22.23 -23.16
C ILE A 62 17.31 23.60 -23.14
N PRO A 63 17.13 24.46 -24.17
CA PRO A 63 17.74 25.78 -24.21
C PRO A 63 17.38 26.64 -22.99
N ALA A 64 18.33 27.46 -22.54
CA ALA A 64 18.08 28.46 -21.49
C ALA A 64 16.89 29.35 -21.87
N GLY A 65 15.98 29.61 -20.92
CA GLY A 65 14.71 30.31 -21.16
C GLY A 65 13.55 29.42 -21.65
N GLN A 66 13.79 28.16 -22.04
CA GLN A 66 12.72 27.18 -22.31
C GLN A 66 12.57 26.16 -21.17
N GLN A 67 13.51 26.14 -20.22
CA GLN A 67 13.53 25.19 -19.11
C GLN A 67 12.38 25.44 -18.13
N ALA A 68 12.19 26.68 -17.66
CA ALA A 68 11.10 27.01 -16.75
C ALA A 68 9.70 26.73 -17.34
N PRO A 69 9.37 27.15 -18.58
CA PRO A 69 8.10 26.81 -19.22
C PRO A 69 7.87 25.30 -19.36
N ALA A 70 8.89 24.54 -19.78
CA ALA A 70 8.79 23.09 -19.92
C ALA A 70 8.48 22.39 -18.59
N VAL A 71 9.17 22.80 -17.52
CA VAL A 71 8.93 22.27 -16.16
C VAL A 71 7.52 22.62 -15.68
N LYS A 72 7.09 23.87 -15.83
CA LYS A 72 5.74 24.30 -15.43
C LYS A 72 4.66 23.53 -16.20
N ALA A 73 4.85 23.30 -17.49
CA ALA A 73 3.91 22.54 -18.31
C ALA A 73 3.85 21.05 -17.90
N ALA A 74 4.99 20.42 -17.61
CA ALA A 74 5.02 19.05 -17.11
C ALA A 74 4.33 18.91 -15.74
N LEU A 75 4.60 19.83 -14.81
CA LEU A 75 3.95 19.86 -13.49
C LEU A 75 2.45 20.13 -13.60
N GLN A 76 2.03 20.99 -14.53
CA GLN A 76 0.61 21.21 -14.81
C GLN A 76 -0.06 19.93 -15.34
N ALA A 77 0.61 19.16 -16.19
CA ALA A 77 0.09 17.89 -16.69
C ALA A 77 -0.08 16.86 -15.56
N ILE A 78 0.92 16.76 -14.67
CA ILE A 78 0.85 15.91 -13.47
C ILE A 78 -0.35 16.32 -12.61
N ARG A 79 -0.50 17.61 -12.31
CA ARG A 79 -1.63 18.13 -11.53
C ARG A 79 -2.97 17.80 -12.17
N ILE A 80 -3.14 18.05 -13.48
CA ILE A 80 -4.37 17.72 -14.22
C ILE A 80 -4.69 16.24 -14.12
N PHE A 81 -3.69 15.37 -14.29
CA PHE A 81 -3.89 13.93 -14.18
C PHE A 81 -4.30 13.52 -12.76
N VAL A 82 -3.56 13.95 -11.74
CA VAL A 82 -3.86 13.67 -10.32
C VAL A 82 -5.27 14.12 -9.92
N GLU A 83 -5.72 15.27 -10.43
CA GLU A 83 -7.04 15.83 -10.13
C GLU A 83 -8.17 15.20 -10.98
N SER A 84 -7.85 14.27 -11.89
CA SER A 84 -8.82 13.64 -12.79
C SER A 84 -9.50 12.40 -12.20
N ASP A 85 -10.69 12.08 -12.73
CA ASP A 85 -11.37 10.81 -12.47
C ASP A 85 -10.58 9.60 -12.97
N GLU A 86 -9.75 9.78 -14.00
CA GLU A 86 -8.88 8.73 -14.54
C GLU A 86 -7.87 8.28 -13.49
N PHE A 87 -7.14 9.22 -12.88
CA PHE A 87 -6.21 8.93 -11.79
C PHE A 87 -6.92 8.27 -10.62
N LYS A 88 -8.07 8.82 -10.17
CA LYS A 88 -8.82 8.27 -9.04
C LYS A 88 -9.18 6.79 -9.27
N LYS A 89 -9.67 6.44 -10.46
CA LYS A 89 -10.03 5.06 -10.81
C LYS A 89 -8.80 4.15 -10.89
N ALA A 90 -7.74 4.61 -11.54
CA ALA A 90 -6.50 3.83 -11.67
C ALA A 90 -5.86 3.57 -10.31
N TYR A 91 -5.80 4.59 -9.45
CA TYR A 91 -5.26 4.51 -8.11
C TYR A 91 -6.11 3.61 -7.21
N GLU A 92 -7.43 3.77 -7.22
CA GLU A 92 -8.34 2.88 -6.47
C GLU A 92 -8.20 1.42 -6.90
N SER A 93 -8.13 1.16 -8.22
CA SER A 93 -7.92 -0.20 -8.75
C SER A 93 -6.60 -0.80 -8.25
N ASN A 94 -5.52 -0.02 -8.25
CA ASN A 94 -4.22 -0.44 -7.74
C ASN A 94 -4.28 -0.79 -6.24
N LEU A 95 -4.89 0.08 -5.43
CA LEU A 95 -5.06 -0.15 -4.00
C LEU A 95 -5.91 -1.39 -3.69
N ARG A 96 -7.02 -1.59 -4.42
CA ARG A 96 -7.87 -2.79 -4.27
C ARG A 96 -7.10 -4.07 -4.58
N SER A 97 -6.27 -4.05 -5.63
CA SER A 97 -5.43 -5.19 -5.97
C SER A 97 -4.36 -5.48 -4.92
N ARG A 98 -3.76 -4.45 -4.31
CA ARG A 98 -2.73 -4.63 -3.28
C ARG A 98 -3.29 -5.18 -1.99
N TRP A 99 -4.33 -4.54 -1.48
CA TRP A 99 -4.92 -4.87 -0.19
C TRP A 99 -5.88 -6.05 -0.30
N ALA A 100 -6.08 -6.61 -1.51
CA ALA A 100 -6.88 -7.80 -1.76
C ALA A 100 -8.19 -7.81 -0.95
N ILE A 101 -8.90 -6.68 -0.98
CA ILE A 101 -10.14 -6.48 -0.22
C ILE A 101 -11.19 -7.39 -0.85
N ASP A 102 -11.34 -8.58 -0.28
CA ASP A 102 -12.35 -9.55 -0.68
C ASP A 102 -13.48 -9.52 0.35
N GLU A 103 -14.47 -8.66 0.07
CA GLU A 103 -15.70 -8.52 0.87
C GLU A 103 -16.46 -9.85 1.01
N LYS A 104 -16.13 -10.88 0.22
CA LYS A 104 -16.85 -12.15 0.12
C LYS A 104 -15.99 -13.37 0.44
N ARG A 105 -14.83 -13.19 1.10
CA ARG A 105 -13.95 -14.30 1.48
C ARG A 105 -14.62 -15.20 2.54
N ASN A 106 -15.55 -16.02 2.09
CA ASN A 106 -16.16 -17.09 2.84
C ASN A 106 -15.36 -18.35 2.59
N VAL A 107 -15.22 -19.19 3.61
CA VAL A 107 -14.54 -20.47 3.43
C VAL A 107 -15.37 -21.37 2.51
N SER A 108 -14.77 -21.79 1.40
CA SER A 108 -15.48 -22.55 0.38
C SER A 108 -15.85 -23.97 0.85
N PRO A 109 -16.91 -24.59 0.33
CA PRO A 109 -17.23 -26.00 0.62
C PRO A 109 -16.07 -26.96 0.34
N GLU A 110 -15.26 -26.67 -0.69
CA GLU A 110 -14.08 -27.45 -1.07
C GLU A 110 -13.00 -27.38 0.02
N ARG A 111 -12.82 -26.21 0.66
CA ARG A 111 -11.88 -26.07 1.78
C ARG A 111 -12.31 -26.91 2.99
N LYS A 112 -13.61 -26.97 3.29
CA LYS A 112 -14.15 -27.84 4.36
C LYS A 112 -13.85 -29.31 4.08
N GLN A 113 -14.06 -29.76 2.84
CA GLN A 113 -13.76 -31.14 2.43
C GLN A 113 -12.26 -31.45 2.48
N GLU A 114 -11.40 -30.49 2.11
CA GLU A 114 -9.95 -30.66 2.19
C GLU A 114 -9.47 -30.83 3.63
N ILE A 115 -9.94 -29.98 4.56
CA ILE A 115 -9.62 -30.11 5.99
C ILE A 115 -10.07 -31.47 6.51
N GLN A 116 -11.29 -31.90 6.15
CA GLN A 116 -11.80 -33.21 6.53
C GLN A 116 -10.88 -34.34 6.04
N ARG A 117 -10.48 -34.33 4.76
CA ARG A 117 -9.59 -35.33 4.16
C ARG A 117 -8.21 -35.38 4.85
N GLN A 118 -7.67 -34.25 5.26
CA GLN A 118 -6.41 -34.21 6.01
C GLN A 118 -6.52 -34.90 7.37
N LEU A 119 -7.68 -34.76 8.03
CA LEU A 119 -7.94 -35.33 9.35
C LEU A 119 -8.37 -36.81 9.29
N GLU A 120 -8.80 -37.32 8.13
CA GLU A 120 -9.16 -38.73 7.93
C GLU A 120 -8.01 -39.70 8.24
N ASN A 121 -6.76 -39.25 8.15
CA ASN A 121 -5.58 -40.05 8.46
C ASN A 121 -5.32 -40.22 9.97
N TYR A 122 -6.09 -39.57 10.84
CA TYR A 122 -5.91 -39.70 12.29
C TYR A 122 -6.25 -41.12 12.75
N ASN A 123 -5.31 -41.73 13.47
CA ASN A 123 -5.48 -43.05 14.08
C ASN A 123 -5.74 -42.94 15.59
N ALA A 124 -6.03 -44.07 16.24
CA ALA A 124 -6.40 -44.10 17.65
C ALA A 124 -5.28 -43.61 18.57
N GLU A 125 -4.02 -43.90 18.27
CA GLU A 125 -2.88 -43.47 19.08
C GLU A 125 -2.74 -41.94 19.05
N MET A 126 -2.76 -41.34 17.85
CA MET A 126 -2.71 -39.88 17.69
C MET A 126 -3.87 -39.20 18.42
N MET A 127 -5.10 -39.71 18.27
CA MET A 127 -6.28 -39.13 18.92
C MET A 127 -6.22 -39.23 20.45
N ASN A 128 -5.75 -40.37 20.99
CA ASN A 128 -5.56 -40.54 22.43
C ASN A 128 -4.49 -39.60 23.00
N MET A 129 -3.56 -39.11 22.18
CA MET A 129 -2.57 -38.11 22.58
C MET A 129 -3.10 -36.68 22.45
N MET A 130 -3.71 -36.35 21.30
CA MET A 130 -4.13 -34.99 20.97
C MET A 130 -5.32 -34.52 21.79
N ILE A 131 -6.36 -35.35 21.95
CA ILE A 131 -7.61 -34.91 22.59
C ILE A 131 -7.39 -34.52 24.06
N PRO A 132 -6.69 -35.29 24.91
CA PRO A 132 -6.41 -34.87 26.29
C PRO A 132 -5.55 -33.60 26.38
N MET A 133 -4.59 -33.43 25.45
CA MET A 133 -3.77 -32.22 25.38
C MET A 133 -4.64 -31.00 25.04
N GLU A 134 -5.53 -31.12 24.06
CA GLU A 134 -6.47 -30.06 23.69
C GLU A 134 -7.44 -29.74 24.83
N ILE A 135 -7.96 -30.75 25.54
CA ILE A 135 -8.80 -30.54 26.73
C ILE A 135 -8.04 -29.72 27.78
N SER A 136 -6.83 -30.14 28.12
CA SER A 136 -6.00 -29.45 29.13
C SER A 136 -5.67 -28.01 28.72
N ALA A 137 -5.35 -27.78 27.44
CA ALA A 137 -5.09 -26.45 26.93
C ALA A 137 -6.32 -25.54 27.00
N ASN A 138 -7.50 -26.04 26.60
CA ASN A 138 -8.75 -25.29 26.67
C ASN A 138 -9.16 -25.00 28.13
N GLU A 139 -9.00 -25.96 29.04
CA GLU A 139 -9.25 -25.75 30.48
C GLU A 139 -8.33 -24.66 31.06
N SER A 140 -7.04 -24.70 30.72
CA SER A 140 -6.06 -23.71 31.17
C SER A 140 -6.41 -22.30 30.68
N ILE A 141 -6.76 -22.15 29.40
CA ILE A 141 -7.14 -20.87 28.80
C ILE A 141 -8.43 -20.33 29.43
N ILE A 142 -9.46 -21.17 29.57
CA ILE A 142 -10.73 -20.78 30.19
C ILE A 142 -10.52 -20.35 31.65
N LYS A 143 -9.75 -21.13 32.42
CA LYS A 143 -9.43 -20.81 33.81
C LYS A 143 -8.69 -19.48 33.92
N THR A 144 -7.64 -19.30 33.11
CA THR A 144 -6.85 -18.07 33.07
C THR A 144 -7.72 -16.86 32.75
N TYR A 145 -8.64 -16.98 31.80
CA TYR A 145 -9.57 -15.90 31.45
C TYR A 145 -10.50 -15.53 32.61
N VAL A 146 -11.11 -16.52 33.27
CA VAL A 146 -12.04 -16.30 34.39
C VAL A 146 -11.34 -15.68 35.60
N GLU A 147 -10.11 -16.08 35.87
CA GLU A 147 -9.32 -15.59 37.02
C GLU A 147 -8.64 -14.22 36.74
N SER A 148 -8.61 -13.79 35.48
CA SER A 148 -7.96 -12.53 35.07
C SER A 148 -8.82 -11.29 35.36
N PRO A 149 -8.20 -10.13 35.66
CA PRO A 149 -8.92 -8.85 35.77
C PRO A 149 -9.52 -8.40 34.41
N PRO A 150 -10.51 -7.49 34.41
CA PRO A 150 -11.24 -7.09 33.20
C PRO A 150 -10.35 -6.58 32.04
N GLU A 151 -9.27 -5.87 32.35
CA GLU A 151 -8.32 -5.36 31.35
C GLU A 151 -7.57 -6.50 30.67
N ALA A 152 -7.16 -7.51 31.44
CA ALA A 152 -6.51 -8.70 30.92
C ALA A 152 -7.49 -9.61 30.16
N GLN A 153 -8.75 -9.69 30.59
CA GLN A 153 -9.80 -10.42 29.86
C GLN A 153 -9.99 -9.88 28.44
N LYS A 154 -9.98 -8.56 28.24
CA LYS A 154 -10.06 -7.95 26.90
C LYS A 154 -8.90 -8.40 25.99
N MET A 155 -7.69 -8.52 26.53
CA MET A 155 -6.52 -8.98 25.78
C MET A 155 -6.54 -10.48 25.50
N LEU A 156 -7.13 -11.27 26.40
CA LEU A 156 -7.22 -12.73 26.27
C LEU A 156 -8.42 -13.19 25.41
N LEU A 157 -9.44 -12.35 25.24
CA LEU A 157 -10.66 -12.69 24.49
C LEU A 157 -10.39 -13.23 23.07
N PRO A 158 -9.43 -12.69 22.29
CA PRO A 158 -9.07 -13.26 20.98
C PRO A 158 -8.50 -14.68 21.04
N MET A 159 -7.95 -15.09 22.19
CA MET A 159 -7.40 -16.43 22.43
C MET A 159 -8.47 -17.43 22.91
N ILE A 160 -9.66 -16.96 23.28
CA ILE A 160 -10.78 -17.80 23.70
C ILE A 160 -11.46 -18.38 22.44
N PRO A 161 -11.69 -19.70 22.36
CA PRO A 161 -12.40 -20.31 21.23
C PRO A 161 -13.73 -19.62 20.94
N GLY A 162 -13.93 -19.21 19.68
CA GLY A 162 -15.13 -18.47 19.27
C GLY A 162 -15.26 -17.07 19.88
N GLN A 163 -14.19 -16.55 20.51
CA GLN A 163 -14.11 -15.26 21.20
C GLN A 163 -15.24 -15.06 22.22
N ASN A 164 -15.69 -16.17 22.84
CA ASN A 164 -16.84 -16.21 23.72
C ASN A 164 -16.67 -17.33 24.74
N LEU A 165 -16.76 -16.99 26.03
CA LEU A 165 -16.55 -17.93 27.12
C LEU A 165 -17.52 -19.12 27.11
N GLU A 166 -18.79 -18.89 26.78
CA GLU A 166 -19.79 -19.96 26.74
C GLU A 166 -19.54 -20.91 25.58
N LYS A 167 -19.23 -20.38 24.39
CA LYS A 167 -18.81 -21.22 23.25
C LYS A 167 -17.54 -22.01 23.56
N ALA A 168 -16.59 -21.43 24.29
CA ALA A 168 -15.38 -22.13 24.71
C ALA A 168 -15.68 -23.29 25.67
N LYS A 169 -16.60 -23.10 26.63
CA LYS A 169 -17.07 -24.18 27.51
C LYS A 169 -17.80 -25.27 26.73
N GLU A 170 -18.67 -24.91 25.78
CA GLU A 170 -19.36 -25.87 24.91
C GLU A 170 -18.37 -26.73 24.11
N LYS A 171 -17.36 -26.10 23.49
CA LYS A 171 -16.29 -26.79 22.76
C LYS A 171 -15.48 -27.74 23.66
N LEU A 172 -15.18 -27.30 24.89
CA LEU A 172 -14.50 -28.14 25.88
C LEU A 172 -15.33 -29.38 26.25
N GLU A 173 -16.63 -29.23 26.49
CA GLU A 173 -17.51 -30.35 26.82
C GLU A 173 -17.69 -31.32 25.64
N GLN A 174 -17.73 -30.82 24.41
CA GLN A 174 -17.69 -31.65 23.20
C GLN A 174 -16.41 -32.50 23.14
N LEU A 175 -15.24 -31.90 23.38
CA LEU A 175 -13.96 -32.62 23.43
C LEU A 175 -13.93 -33.68 24.53
N LYS A 176 -14.44 -33.38 25.73
CA LYS A 176 -14.53 -34.36 26.84
C LYS A 176 -15.43 -35.54 26.47
N LYS A 177 -16.57 -35.27 25.81
CA LYS A 177 -17.46 -36.32 25.31
C LYS A 177 -16.74 -37.21 24.29
N VAL A 178 -16.07 -36.61 23.29
CA VAL A 178 -15.25 -37.35 22.31
C VAL A 178 -14.19 -38.20 23.00
N ASN A 179 -13.46 -37.64 23.96
CA ASN A 179 -12.42 -38.35 24.72
C ASN A 179 -12.97 -39.61 25.43
N SER A 180 -14.16 -39.50 26.03
CA SER A 180 -14.81 -40.64 26.69
C SER A 180 -15.20 -41.75 25.70
N MET A 181 -15.58 -41.38 24.47
CA MET A 181 -15.99 -42.30 23.41
C MET A 181 -14.81 -43.00 22.73
N LEU A 182 -13.59 -42.48 22.83
CA LEU A 182 -12.40 -43.10 22.21
C LEU A 182 -12.22 -44.57 22.63
N LYS A 183 -12.57 -44.90 23.87
CA LYS A 183 -12.40 -46.24 24.46
C LYS A 183 -13.53 -47.22 24.11
N THR A 184 -14.71 -46.72 23.76
CA THR A 184 -15.93 -47.53 23.61
C THR A 184 -16.45 -47.57 22.16
N ASN A 185 -16.22 -46.51 21.38
CA ASN A 185 -16.60 -46.43 19.98
C ASN A 185 -15.64 -45.50 19.21
N PHE A 186 -14.48 -46.04 18.84
CA PHE A 186 -13.44 -45.28 18.14
C PHE A 186 -13.93 -44.68 16.81
N ALA A 187 -14.72 -45.43 16.03
CA ALA A 187 -15.21 -44.95 14.74
C ALA A 187 -16.09 -43.70 14.89
N GLN A 188 -17.01 -43.71 15.86
CA GLN A 188 -17.86 -42.55 16.15
C GLN A 188 -17.05 -41.40 16.77
N ALA A 189 -16.17 -41.69 17.72
CA ALA A 189 -15.29 -40.68 18.32
C ALA A 189 -14.41 -39.99 17.27
N LYS A 190 -13.86 -40.74 16.31
CA LYS A 190 -13.11 -40.20 15.18
C LYS A 190 -13.95 -39.28 14.33
N LYS A 191 -15.16 -39.70 13.95
CA LYS A 191 -16.08 -38.87 13.16
C LYS A 191 -16.42 -37.55 13.87
N ASP A 192 -16.75 -37.61 15.15
CA ASP A 192 -17.13 -36.43 15.94
C ASP A 192 -15.93 -35.48 16.16
N TYR A 193 -14.74 -36.04 16.39
CA TYR A 193 -13.52 -35.24 16.50
C TYR A 193 -13.16 -34.54 15.19
N ILE A 194 -13.27 -35.24 14.05
CA ILE A 194 -13.04 -34.63 12.73
C ILE A 194 -14.02 -33.48 12.51
N ALA A 195 -15.31 -33.68 12.80
CA ALA A 195 -16.32 -32.63 12.68
C ALA A 195 -15.98 -31.41 13.55
N PHE A 196 -15.61 -31.65 14.82
CA PHE A 196 -15.14 -30.61 15.74
C PHE A 196 -13.94 -29.83 15.20
N LYS A 197 -12.92 -30.53 14.70
CA LYS A 197 -11.70 -29.89 14.16
C LYS A 197 -11.97 -29.12 12.87
N VAL A 198 -12.85 -29.63 12.00
CA VAL A 198 -13.30 -28.90 10.81
C VAL A 198 -13.97 -27.60 11.24
N GLU A 199 -14.97 -27.64 12.11
CA GLU A 199 -15.66 -26.44 12.59
C GLU A 199 -14.70 -25.45 13.26
N GLN A 200 -13.82 -25.92 14.15
CA GLN A 200 -12.83 -25.08 14.80
C GLN A 200 -11.89 -24.38 13.81
N THR A 201 -11.42 -25.11 12.80
CA THR A 201 -10.51 -24.56 11.78
C THR A 201 -11.21 -23.51 10.93
N ILE A 202 -12.46 -23.78 10.53
CA ILE A 202 -13.28 -22.83 9.77
C ILE A 202 -13.55 -21.56 10.57
N ASP A 203 -13.95 -21.69 11.84
CA ASP A 203 -14.15 -20.54 12.72
C ASP A 203 -12.90 -19.66 12.81
N MET A 204 -11.72 -20.29 12.93
CA MET A 204 -10.45 -19.57 12.98
C MET A 204 -10.12 -18.88 11.64
N GLU A 205 -10.31 -19.58 10.51
CA GLU A 205 -10.11 -19.01 9.17
C GLU A 205 -11.06 -17.83 8.92
N GLU A 206 -12.33 -17.92 9.35
CA GLU A 206 -13.30 -16.82 9.22
C GLU A 206 -12.95 -15.62 10.11
N VAL A 207 -12.51 -15.85 11.35
CA VAL A 207 -12.05 -14.78 12.24
C VAL A 207 -10.81 -14.10 11.66
N GLN A 208 -9.84 -14.89 11.16
CA GLN A 208 -8.64 -14.35 10.54
C GLN A 208 -8.99 -13.56 9.27
N ALA A 209 -9.84 -14.11 8.39
CA ALA A 209 -10.27 -13.43 7.17
C ALA A 209 -10.99 -12.11 7.47
N LYS A 210 -11.84 -12.07 8.51
CA LYS A 210 -12.46 -10.81 8.98
C LYS A 210 -11.43 -9.81 9.49
N SER A 211 -10.45 -10.27 10.27
CA SER A 211 -9.38 -9.42 10.78
C SER A 211 -8.51 -8.86 9.66
N ASP A 212 -8.09 -9.72 8.73
CA ASP A 212 -7.30 -9.34 7.56
C ASP A 212 -8.08 -8.34 6.69
N ASN A 213 -9.36 -8.61 6.42
CA ASN A 213 -10.21 -7.69 5.68
C ASN A 213 -10.37 -6.34 6.39
N ALA A 214 -10.56 -6.32 7.71
CA ALA A 214 -10.65 -5.08 8.47
C ALA A 214 -9.34 -4.27 8.41
N HIS A 215 -8.19 -4.95 8.55
CA HIS A 215 -6.88 -4.33 8.41
C HIS A 215 -6.66 -3.76 6.99
N ASN A 216 -6.93 -4.58 5.98
CA ASN A 216 -6.80 -4.21 4.57
C ASN A 216 -7.73 -3.07 4.18
N GLN A 217 -8.96 -3.06 4.70
CA GLN A 217 -9.92 -1.98 4.52
C GLN A 217 -9.42 -0.68 5.17
N ALA A 218 -8.85 -0.75 6.39
CA ALA A 218 -8.29 0.42 7.06
C ALA A 218 -7.10 1.01 6.30
N GLU A 219 -6.18 0.16 5.81
CA GLU A 219 -5.06 0.63 4.97
C GLU A 219 -5.55 1.17 3.62
N PHE A 220 -6.57 0.55 3.01
CA PHE A 220 -7.20 1.09 1.80
C PHE A 220 -7.79 2.48 2.02
N GLU A 221 -8.59 2.68 3.08
CA GLU A 221 -9.20 3.97 3.39
C GLU A 221 -8.16 5.06 3.67
N LYS A 222 -7.09 4.71 4.38
CA LYS A 222 -5.95 5.58 4.64
C LYS A 222 -5.25 5.99 3.34
N HIS A 223 -4.95 5.04 2.46
CA HIS A 223 -4.27 5.33 1.18
C HIS A 223 -5.19 6.05 0.17
N MET A 224 -6.51 5.83 0.23
CA MET A 224 -7.49 6.59 -0.56
C MET A 224 -7.49 8.09 -0.24
N GLN A 225 -6.89 8.52 0.88
CA GLN A 225 -6.62 9.93 1.19
C GLN A 225 -5.35 10.45 0.49
N TYR A 226 -5.12 10.07 -0.78
CA TYR A 226 -3.91 10.38 -1.55
C TYR A 226 -3.53 11.86 -1.59
N LYS A 227 -4.49 12.79 -1.42
CA LYS A 227 -4.20 14.23 -1.32
C LYS A 227 -3.23 14.55 -0.18
N THR A 228 -3.35 13.87 0.95
CA THR A 228 -2.45 14.04 2.10
C THR A 228 -1.01 13.60 1.76
N LEU A 229 -0.87 12.52 1.00
CA LEU A 229 0.42 12.04 0.49
C LEU A 229 1.04 13.06 -0.47
N ILE A 230 0.25 13.61 -1.39
CA ILE A 230 0.72 14.63 -2.34
C ILE A 230 1.16 15.91 -1.61
N ILE A 231 0.39 16.35 -0.60
CA ILE A 231 0.79 17.48 0.27
C ILE A 231 2.14 17.21 0.92
N SER A 232 2.36 16.00 1.46
CA SER A 232 3.65 15.61 2.04
C SER A 232 4.78 15.68 1.01
N GLN A 233 4.60 15.08 -0.16
CA GLN A 233 5.62 15.03 -1.22
C GLN A 233 5.98 16.43 -1.74
N LEU A 234 5.00 17.33 -1.88
CA LEU A 234 5.25 18.72 -2.26
C LEU A 234 6.09 19.44 -1.18
N LYS A 235 5.82 19.19 0.10
CA LYS A 235 6.60 19.76 1.22
C LYS A 235 8.03 19.21 1.23
N ASP A 236 8.20 17.90 1.04
CA ASP A 236 9.51 17.26 0.99
C ASP A 236 10.36 17.84 -0.15
N PHE A 237 9.79 17.97 -1.36
CA PHE A 237 10.47 18.63 -2.48
C PHE A 237 10.87 20.08 -2.17
N LEU A 238 9.98 20.86 -1.54
CA LEU A 238 10.27 22.25 -1.17
C LEU A 238 11.36 22.34 -0.10
N ASN A 239 11.44 21.39 0.82
CA ASN A 239 12.51 21.31 1.81
C ASN A 239 13.84 20.94 1.15
N ASP A 240 13.86 19.88 0.35
CA ASP A 240 15.09 19.32 -0.22
C ASP A 240 15.72 20.24 -1.27
N SER A 241 14.92 21.11 -1.90
CA SER A 241 15.38 22.07 -2.90
C SER A 241 15.66 23.47 -2.38
N GLU A 242 15.50 23.73 -1.08
CA GLU A 242 15.65 25.09 -0.52
C GLU A 242 17.09 25.62 -0.59
N ASN A 243 18.06 24.77 -0.24
CA ASN A 243 19.44 25.19 0.01
C ASN A 243 20.42 24.61 -1.02
N ILE A 244 20.03 24.63 -2.30
CA ILE A 244 20.92 24.20 -3.39
C ILE A 244 21.82 25.34 -3.81
N ASP A 245 23.13 25.13 -3.69
CA ASP A 245 24.13 26.03 -4.24
C ASP A 245 24.37 25.73 -5.73
N PHE A 246 23.64 26.43 -6.60
CA PHE A 246 23.80 26.32 -8.05
C PHE A 246 25.11 26.93 -8.58
N SER A 247 25.90 27.59 -7.73
CA SER A 247 27.23 28.10 -8.08
C SER A 247 28.36 27.12 -7.75
N ALA A 248 28.02 25.95 -7.19
CA ALA A 248 28.99 24.92 -6.83
C ALA A 248 29.86 24.49 -8.01
N GLN A 249 31.17 24.54 -7.81
CA GLN A 249 32.13 24.15 -8.84
C GLN A 249 32.23 22.63 -8.98
N THR A 250 32.30 22.16 -10.23
CA THR A 250 32.54 20.75 -10.56
C THR A 250 33.81 20.60 -11.38
N LYS A 251 34.53 19.49 -11.20
CA LYS A 251 35.69 19.11 -12.01
C LYS A 251 35.49 17.71 -12.60
N MET A 252 36.23 17.37 -13.65
CA MET A 252 36.29 16.01 -14.15
C MET A 252 37.32 15.21 -13.35
N ASN A 253 36.95 14.00 -12.95
CA ASN A 253 37.91 13.04 -12.41
C ASN A 253 38.55 12.16 -13.48
N GLN A 254 39.47 11.31 -13.04
CA GLN A 254 40.20 10.35 -13.89
C GLN A 254 39.30 9.37 -14.66
N TYR A 255 38.03 9.23 -14.27
CA TYR A 255 37.04 8.38 -14.92
C TYR A 255 36.06 9.15 -15.80
N HIS A 256 36.36 10.41 -16.15
CA HIS A 256 35.50 11.29 -16.94
C HIS A 256 34.12 11.53 -16.31
N ARG A 257 34.02 11.49 -14.98
CA ARG A 257 32.81 11.85 -14.24
C ARG A 257 32.96 13.24 -13.63
N LYS A 258 31.90 14.05 -13.70
CA LYS A 258 31.81 15.32 -12.98
C LYS A 258 31.66 15.04 -11.49
N GLU A 259 32.56 15.56 -10.70
CA GLU A 259 32.52 15.55 -9.23
C GLU A 259 32.55 16.98 -8.68
N PHE A 260 31.96 17.20 -7.52
CA PHE A 260 32.02 18.49 -6.86
C PHE A 260 33.43 18.75 -6.33
N VAL A 261 33.92 19.98 -6.52
CA VAL A 261 35.22 20.40 -5.95
C VAL A 261 35.16 20.44 -4.42
N ASN A 262 34.01 20.83 -3.86
CA ASN A 262 33.77 20.85 -2.42
C ASN A 262 33.32 19.46 -1.93
N PRO A 263 34.08 18.80 -1.04
CA PRO A 263 33.71 17.49 -0.49
C PRO A 263 32.34 17.48 0.21
N ALA A 264 31.94 18.61 0.82
CA ALA A 264 30.64 18.71 1.48
C ALA A 264 29.49 18.54 0.48
N TYR A 265 29.63 19.05 -0.75
CA TYR A 265 28.63 18.87 -1.81
C TYR A 265 28.67 17.47 -2.41
N GLU A 266 29.85 16.85 -2.47
CA GLU A 266 29.96 15.45 -2.88
C GLU A 266 29.32 14.49 -1.85
N SER A 267 29.22 14.88 -0.58
CA SER A 267 28.52 14.09 0.45
C SER A 267 26.99 14.28 0.48
N LYS A 268 26.44 15.23 -0.30
CA LYS A 268 24.99 15.48 -0.33
C LYS A 268 24.20 14.29 -0.91
N PRO A 269 22.92 14.12 -0.53
CA PRO A 269 22.07 13.06 -1.05
C PRO A 269 21.85 13.18 -2.57
N GLY A 270 21.38 12.10 -3.19
CA GLY A 270 21.24 11.98 -4.65
C GLY A 270 20.30 13.02 -5.25
N GLU A 271 19.23 13.35 -4.52
CA GLU A 271 18.17 14.30 -4.84
C GLU A 271 18.73 15.71 -4.92
N TRP A 272 19.52 16.12 -3.91
CA TRP A 272 20.20 17.43 -3.91
C TRP A 272 21.10 17.57 -5.14
N LYS A 273 21.89 16.53 -5.44
CA LYS A 273 22.76 16.51 -6.63
C LYS A 273 21.95 16.50 -7.93
N PHE A 274 20.78 15.85 -7.94
CA PHE A 274 19.88 15.84 -9.08
C PHE A 274 19.33 17.24 -9.36
N TYR A 275 18.79 17.92 -8.34
CA TYR A 275 18.30 19.28 -8.49
C TYR A 275 19.41 20.24 -8.93
N PHE A 276 20.62 20.13 -8.36
CA PHE A 276 21.78 20.88 -8.84
C PHE A 276 22.02 20.70 -10.34
N ARG A 277 21.97 19.45 -10.84
CA ARG A 277 22.15 19.14 -12.27
C ARG A 277 21.02 19.66 -13.16
N CYS A 278 19.80 19.76 -12.63
CA CYS A 278 18.69 20.41 -13.34
C CYS A 278 18.97 21.91 -13.52
N GLY A 279 19.59 22.56 -12.53
CA GLY A 279 19.96 23.96 -12.59
C GLY A 279 18.92 24.90 -11.96
N LYS A 280 19.33 26.17 -11.77
CA LYS A 280 18.58 27.15 -10.98
C LYS A 280 17.21 27.48 -11.55
N GLU A 281 17.14 27.77 -12.84
CA GLU A 281 15.91 28.18 -13.53
C GLU A 281 14.78 27.12 -13.40
N PRO A 282 14.99 25.85 -13.80
CA PRO A 282 13.95 24.82 -13.70
C PRO A 282 13.56 24.49 -12.26
N VAL A 283 14.52 24.45 -11.32
CA VAL A 283 14.20 24.17 -9.91
C VAL A 283 13.39 25.30 -9.29
N THR A 284 13.71 26.56 -9.59
CA THR A 284 12.93 27.71 -9.11
C THR A 284 11.50 27.66 -9.66
N ALA A 285 11.33 27.37 -10.95
CA ALA A 285 10.02 27.22 -11.57
C ALA A 285 9.18 26.10 -10.95
N ALA A 286 9.81 24.96 -10.62
CA ALA A 286 9.15 23.87 -9.92
C ALA A 286 8.74 24.26 -8.50
N ARG A 287 9.61 24.93 -7.74
CA ARG A 287 9.32 25.41 -6.38
C ARG A 287 8.12 26.36 -6.36
N GLU A 288 8.09 27.34 -7.25
CA GLU A 288 6.96 28.28 -7.38
C GLU A 288 5.65 27.54 -7.66
N PHE A 289 5.67 26.56 -8.57
CA PHE A 289 4.49 25.77 -8.88
C PHE A 289 4.03 24.93 -7.69
N CYS A 290 4.96 24.24 -7.01
CA CYS A 290 4.65 23.41 -5.85
C CYS A 290 4.08 24.24 -4.69
N GLN A 291 4.60 25.45 -4.45
CA GLN A 291 4.05 26.37 -3.45
C GLN A 291 2.60 26.78 -3.78
N ALA A 292 2.33 27.12 -5.06
CA ALA A 292 0.99 27.48 -5.50
C ALA A 292 0.02 26.30 -5.38
N TRP A 293 0.46 25.10 -5.80
CA TRP A 293 -0.37 23.89 -5.73
C TRP A 293 -0.64 23.47 -4.29
N LEU A 294 0.37 23.54 -3.41
CA LEU A 294 0.21 23.25 -1.99
C LEU A 294 -0.84 24.16 -1.34
N LYS A 295 -0.79 25.47 -1.66
CA LYS A 295 -1.79 26.44 -1.19
C LYS A 295 -3.20 26.12 -1.69
N ASP A 296 -3.35 25.56 -2.89
CA ASP A 296 -4.65 25.14 -3.41
C ASP A 296 -5.16 23.86 -2.72
N LEU A 297 -4.26 22.94 -2.36
CA LEU A 297 -4.61 21.67 -1.69
C LEU A 297 -4.92 21.84 -0.18
N GLU A 298 -4.36 22.86 0.47
CA GLU A 298 -4.55 23.15 1.90
C GLU A 298 -5.73 24.08 2.20
N ARG A 299 -6.47 24.53 1.17
CA ARG A 299 -7.72 25.30 1.31
C ARG A 299 -8.91 24.40 1.55
#